data_AF-A0A6M0IS70-F1
#
_entry.id   AF-A0A6M0IS70-F1
#
_cell.length_a   1.000
_cell.length_b   1.000
_cell.length_c   1.000
_cell.angle_alpha   90.00
_cell.angle_beta   90.00
_cell.angle_gamma   90.00
#
_symmetry.space_group_name_H-M   'P 1'
#
loop_
_entity.id
_entity.type
_entity.pdbx_description
1 polymer ?
#
loop_
_entity_poly.entity_id
_entity_poly.type
_entity_poly.pdbx_seq_one_letter_code
_entity_poly.pdbx_strand_id
1 'polypeptide(L)'
;MGITHRSQTQRRGAKRINEISGTLNWDARYGDIKKYKKQCAIAHQSAKGLCCVCLVRPSEQLHHAKYGCDEIGLTVFPVCSTCHDNVCHSSLNWNKDKSNPVWGNQNTSDFTERLKLGYRLLYGGIE
;
A
#
# COMPACT_ATOMS: atom_id res chain seq x y z
N MET A 1 15.12 -50.08 37.62
CA MET A 1 13.86 -49.64 37.00
C MET A 1 13.92 -48.13 36.84
N GLY A 2 13.73 -47.62 35.62
CA GLY A 2 13.78 -46.18 35.36
C GLY A 2 13.86 -45.84 33.87
N ILE A 3 12.95 -46.38 33.07
CA ILE A 3 12.65 -45.82 31.74
C ILE A 3 11.51 -44.83 31.97
N THR A 4 11.67 -43.58 31.55
CA THR A 4 10.53 -42.79 31.08
C THR A 4 10.97 -41.71 30.10
N HIS A 5 10.22 -41.69 29.01
CA HIS A 5 10.44 -40.98 27.77
C HIS A 5 10.29 -39.44 27.90
N ARG A 6 11.16 -38.70 27.21
CA ARG A 6 10.86 -37.31 26.81
C ARG A 6 9.71 -37.34 25.80
N SER A 7 8.52 -36.91 26.23
CA SER A 7 7.40 -36.68 25.33
C SER A 7 7.51 -35.29 24.71
N GLN A 8 7.67 -35.27 23.39
CA GLN A 8 7.45 -34.09 22.56
C GLN A 8 5.98 -33.67 22.68
N THR A 9 5.71 -32.49 23.25
CA THR A 9 4.37 -31.89 23.15
C THR A 9 4.38 -30.88 22.01
N GLN A 10 3.66 -31.25 20.97
CA GLN A 10 3.40 -30.49 19.76
C GLN A 10 2.91 -29.07 20.10
N ARG A 11 3.60 -28.06 19.56
CA ARG A 11 3.08 -26.68 19.50
C ARG A 11 1.87 -26.68 18.56
N ARG A 12 0.68 -26.90 19.12
CA ARG A 12 -0.58 -26.58 18.46
C ARG A 12 -0.58 -25.06 18.23
N GLY A 13 -0.33 -24.66 16.99
CA GLY A 13 -0.47 -23.27 16.54
C GLY A 13 -1.89 -22.82 16.83
N ALA A 14 -2.04 -22.02 17.87
CA ALA A 14 -3.31 -21.43 18.25
C ALA A 14 -3.79 -20.53 17.10
N LYS A 15 -4.86 -20.96 16.43
CA LYS A 15 -5.79 -20.07 15.74
C LYS A 15 -6.20 -18.99 16.74
N ARG A 16 -5.61 -17.80 16.64
CA ARG A 16 -6.16 -16.59 17.26
C ARG A 16 -6.96 -15.86 16.20
N ILE A 17 -8.23 -16.21 16.15
CA ILE A 17 -9.26 -15.40 15.51
C ILE A 17 -9.35 -14.15 16.38
N ASN A 18 -8.93 -13.01 15.83
CA ASN A 18 -9.01 -11.70 16.50
C ASN A 18 -10.49 -11.29 16.55
N GLU A 19 -11.20 -11.80 17.54
CA GLU A 19 -12.46 -11.24 17.99
C GLU A 19 -12.18 -10.33 19.19
N ILE A 20 -12.68 -9.09 19.07
CA ILE A 20 -12.86 -8.08 20.12
C ILE A 20 -11.64 -7.21 20.44
N SER A 21 -11.47 -6.20 19.57
CA SER A 21 -10.96 -4.88 19.90
C SER A 21 -11.52 -3.91 18.85
N GLY A 22 -12.11 -2.79 19.28
CA GLY A 22 -12.57 -1.70 18.40
C GLY A 22 -11.44 -0.96 17.66
N THR A 23 -10.34 -1.66 17.36
CA THR A 23 -9.19 -1.21 16.60
C THR A 23 -9.38 -1.60 15.13
N LEU A 24 -9.49 -0.60 14.28
CA LEU A 24 -9.55 -0.76 12.83
C LEU A 24 -8.37 -1.63 12.34
N ASN A 25 -8.67 -2.62 11.51
CA ASN A 25 -7.65 -3.47 10.88
C ASN A 25 -7.04 -2.76 9.67
N TRP A 26 -6.10 -1.85 9.92
CA TRP A 26 -5.41 -1.09 8.88
C TRP A 26 -4.57 -1.97 7.94
N ASP A 27 -4.11 -3.12 8.40
CA ASP A 27 -3.25 -4.02 7.62
C ASP A 27 -4.04 -4.82 6.58
N ALA A 28 -5.36 -4.94 6.74
CA ALA A 28 -6.23 -5.57 5.76
C ALA A 28 -6.12 -4.94 4.36
N ARG A 29 -5.73 -3.65 4.30
CA ARG A 29 -5.58 -2.88 3.06
C ARG A 29 -4.56 -3.47 2.09
N TYR A 30 -3.57 -4.22 2.57
CA TYR A 30 -2.47 -4.74 1.75
C TYR A 30 -2.69 -6.18 1.23
N GLY A 31 -3.77 -6.85 1.66
CA GLY A 31 -4.10 -8.21 1.22
C GLY A 31 -2.96 -9.22 1.42
N ASP A 32 -2.61 -9.95 0.35
CA ASP A 32 -1.50 -10.90 0.36
C ASP A 32 -0.16 -10.18 0.17
N ILE A 33 0.71 -10.25 1.17
CA ILE A 33 1.99 -9.55 1.18
C ILE A 33 2.94 -9.96 0.05
N LYS A 34 2.90 -11.21 -0.43
CA LYS A 34 3.76 -11.66 -1.54
C LYS A 34 3.26 -11.07 -2.85
N LYS A 35 1.95 -11.06 -3.07
CA LYS A 35 1.34 -10.39 -4.23
C LYS A 35 1.62 -8.89 -4.21
N TYR A 36 1.47 -8.27 -3.05
CA TYR A 36 1.75 -6.86 -2.86
C TYR A 36 3.20 -6.50 -3.22
N LYS A 37 4.19 -7.28 -2.75
CA LYS A 37 5.60 -7.07 -3.12
C LYS A 37 5.86 -7.19 -4.62
N LYS A 38 5.18 -8.13 -5.30
CA LYS A 38 5.26 -8.26 -6.76
C LYS A 38 4.67 -7.03 -7.46
N GLN A 39 3.51 -6.54 -7.00
CA GLN A 39 2.91 -5.30 -7.51
C GLN A 39 3.80 -4.09 -7.29
N CYS A 40 4.46 -3.97 -6.12
CA CYS A 40 5.45 -2.92 -5.87
C CYS A 40 6.55 -2.92 -6.94
N ALA A 41 7.18 -4.08 -7.16
CA ALA A 41 8.26 -4.21 -8.14
C ALA A 41 7.80 -3.82 -9.55
N ILE A 42 6.62 -4.27 -9.98
CA ILE A 42 6.04 -3.92 -11.28
C ILE A 42 5.79 -2.41 -11.38
N ALA A 43 5.21 -1.80 -10.35
CA ALA A 43 4.88 -0.38 -10.35
C ALA A 43 6.14 0.50 -10.43
N HIS A 44 7.16 0.19 -9.63
CA HIS A 44 8.43 0.90 -9.69
C HIS A 44 9.06 0.77 -11.08
N GLN A 45 9.08 -0.43 -11.65
CA GLN A 45 9.65 -0.66 -12.97
C GLN A 45 8.88 0.08 -14.08
N SER A 46 7.55 0.05 -14.04
CA SER A 46 6.72 0.68 -15.06
C SER A 46 6.82 2.21 -15.07
N ALA A 47 7.15 2.82 -13.94
CA ALA A 47 7.44 4.25 -13.83
C ALA A 47 8.94 4.58 -13.97
N LYS A 48 9.74 3.72 -14.62
CA LYS A 48 11.20 3.90 -14.83
C LYS A 48 11.98 4.11 -13.53
N GLY A 49 11.48 3.57 -12.42
CA GLY A 49 12.06 3.74 -11.10
C GLY A 49 11.87 5.13 -10.49
N LEU A 50 11.08 6.03 -11.09
CA LEU A 50 10.92 7.42 -10.66
C LEU A 50 9.59 7.70 -9.97
N CYS A 51 9.60 8.71 -9.11
CA CYS A 51 8.44 9.17 -8.36
C CYS A 51 7.41 9.87 -9.27
N CYS A 52 6.16 9.43 -9.28
CA CYS A 52 5.09 10.03 -10.10
C CYS A 52 4.69 11.46 -9.67
N VAL A 53 5.05 11.87 -8.45
CA VAL A 53 4.75 13.22 -7.96
C VAL A 53 5.81 14.20 -8.45
N CYS A 54 7.08 13.99 -8.12
CA CYS A 54 8.14 14.95 -8.46
C CYS A 54 8.84 14.67 -9.79
N LEU A 55 8.65 13.49 -10.39
CA LEU A 55 9.25 13.03 -11.65
C LEU A 55 10.79 12.97 -11.68
N VAL A 56 11.45 13.30 -10.57
CA VAL A 56 12.91 13.44 -10.50
C VAL A 56 13.53 12.39 -9.58
N ARG A 57 12.95 12.17 -8.41
CA ARG A 57 13.56 11.29 -7.40
C ARG A 57 13.21 9.82 -7.62
N PRO A 58 14.08 8.90 -7.17
CA PRO A 58 13.76 7.48 -7.13
C PRO A 58 12.45 7.23 -6.39
N SER A 59 11.65 6.33 -6.93
CA SER A 59 10.49 5.79 -6.23
C SER A 59 10.93 4.70 -5.26
N GLU A 60 10.45 4.80 -4.03
CA GLU A 60 10.85 3.96 -2.89
C GLU A 60 9.65 3.26 -2.26
N GLN A 61 8.45 3.80 -2.49
CA GLN A 61 7.21 3.37 -1.85
C GLN A 61 6.06 3.35 -2.86
N LEU A 62 5.05 2.52 -2.59
CA LEU A 62 3.76 2.56 -3.27
C LEU A 62 2.78 3.41 -2.47
N HIS A 63 2.28 4.46 -3.09
CA HIS A 63 1.21 5.29 -2.57
C HIS A 63 -0.15 4.79 -3.06
N HIS A 64 -1.12 4.65 -2.16
CA HIS A 64 -2.50 4.28 -2.51
C HIS A 64 -3.35 5.55 -2.56
N ALA A 65 -3.82 5.91 -3.74
CA ALA A 65 -4.80 6.98 -3.92
C ALA A 65 -6.19 6.56 -3.46
N LYS A 66 -6.51 5.26 -3.48
CA LYS A 66 -7.74 4.67 -2.97
C LYS A 66 -7.48 3.23 -2.53
N TYR A 67 -8.10 2.79 -1.44
CA TYR A 67 -7.99 1.40 -0.95
C TYR A 67 -9.09 0.49 -1.52
N GLY A 68 -8.82 -0.82 -1.55
CA GLY A 68 -9.78 -1.84 -1.99
C GLY A 68 -9.74 -2.16 -3.49
N CYS A 69 -8.89 -1.47 -4.26
CA CYS A 69 -8.60 -1.76 -5.66
C CYS A 69 -7.17 -1.32 -5.94
N ASP A 70 -6.26 -2.25 -6.20
CA ASP A 70 -4.82 -1.97 -6.37
C ASP A 70 -4.45 -2.08 -7.85
N GLU A 71 -4.75 -1.03 -8.61
CA GLU A 71 -4.45 -0.92 -10.03
C GLU A 71 -3.36 0.13 -10.28
N ILE A 72 -2.21 -0.34 -10.79
CA ILE A 72 -1.02 0.46 -11.00
C ILE A 72 -1.30 1.56 -12.02
N GLY A 73 -1.01 2.80 -11.64
CA GLY A 73 -1.24 3.97 -12.49
C GLY A 73 -2.67 4.50 -12.46
N LEU A 74 -3.60 3.86 -11.73
CA LEU A 74 -4.96 4.37 -11.50
C LEU A 74 -5.25 4.64 -10.03
N THR A 75 -4.98 3.67 -9.15
CA THR A 75 -5.25 3.77 -7.70
C THR A 75 -4.00 3.56 -6.86
N VAL A 76 -2.93 2.98 -7.41
CA VAL A 76 -1.61 2.87 -6.76
C VAL A 76 -0.49 3.44 -7.62
N PHE A 77 0.41 4.19 -6.99
CA PHE A 77 1.43 4.97 -7.68
C PHE A 77 2.80 4.87 -6.99
N PRO A 78 3.89 4.62 -7.74
CA PRO A 78 5.24 4.63 -7.18
C PRO A 78 5.69 6.07 -6.88
N VAL A 79 6.13 6.32 -5.66
CA VAL A 79 6.55 7.64 -5.16
C VAL A 79 7.82 7.55 -4.33
N CYS A 80 8.51 8.68 -4.18
CA CYS A 80 9.60 8.82 -3.20
C CYS A 80 9.03 9.07 -1.80
N SER A 81 9.75 8.68 -0.76
CA SER A 81 9.36 8.86 0.65
C SER A 81 8.91 10.29 0.97
N THR A 82 9.69 11.31 0.57
CA THR A 82 9.33 12.70 0.85
C THR A 82 8.00 13.12 0.21
N CYS A 83 7.72 12.71 -1.02
CA CYS A 83 6.44 13.04 -1.65
C CYS A 83 5.29 12.25 -1.03
N HIS A 84 5.53 11.01 -0.63
CA HIS A 84 4.53 10.21 0.06
C HIS A 84 4.08 10.89 1.37
N ASP A 85 5.03 11.27 2.21
CA ASP A 85 4.75 11.82 3.53
C ASP A 85 4.22 13.25 3.47
N ASN A 86 4.82 14.11 2.63
CA ASN A 86 4.54 15.55 2.66
C ASN A 86 3.49 16.00 1.63
N VAL A 87 3.26 15.23 0.56
CA VAL A 87 2.36 15.62 -0.54
C VAL A 87 1.17 14.67 -0.62
N CYS A 88 1.41 13.37 -0.73
CA CYS A 88 0.35 12.40 -0.95
C CYS A 88 -0.60 12.26 0.26
N HIS A 89 -0.05 12.30 1.48
CA HIS A 89 -0.81 12.31 2.72
C HIS A 89 -1.13 13.72 3.26
N SER A 90 -0.89 14.77 2.46
CA SER A 90 -1.32 16.12 2.83
C SER A 90 -2.83 16.16 2.98
N SER A 91 -3.30 16.83 4.04
CA SER A 91 -4.74 17.02 4.29
C SER A 91 -5.47 17.74 3.14
N LEU A 92 -4.75 18.53 2.34
CA LEU A 92 -5.30 19.19 1.15
C LEU A 92 -5.59 18.21 0.00
N ASN A 93 -4.88 17.08 -0.01
CA ASN A 93 -4.98 16.07 -1.06
C ASN A 93 -5.76 14.83 -0.60
N TRP A 94 -6.26 14.79 0.64
CA TRP A 94 -6.80 13.56 1.25
C TRP A 94 -8.21 13.73 1.81
N ASN A 95 -9.16 12.98 1.27
CA ASN A 95 -10.54 12.87 1.77
C ASN A 95 -10.60 11.81 2.87
N LYS A 96 -11.02 12.22 4.07
CA LYS A 96 -11.22 11.32 5.21
C LYS A 96 -12.68 10.88 5.29
N ASP A 97 -12.92 9.59 5.25
CA ASP A 97 -14.21 8.98 5.53
C ASP A 97 -14.25 8.50 6.98
N LYS A 98 -15.01 9.20 7.83
CA LYS A 98 -15.16 8.84 9.24
C LYS A 98 -16.05 7.62 9.45
N SER A 99 -16.94 7.31 8.49
CA SER A 99 -17.86 6.19 8.56
C SER A 99 -17.20 4.88 8.09
N ASN A 100 -16.25 4.97 7.16
CA ASN A 100 -15.46 3.84 6.69
C ASN A 100 -13.95 4.20 6.60
N PRO A 101 -13.28 4.40 7.74
CA PRO A 101 -11.91 4.89 7.78
C PRO A 101 -10.88 3.93 7.16
N VAL A 102 -11.17 2.62 7.10
CA VAL A 102 -10.23 1.64 6.54
C VAL A 102 -10.24 1.66 5.01
N TRP A 103 -11.42 1.79 4.39
CA TRP A 103 -11.58 1.62 2.94
C TRP A 103 -12.07 2.87 2.20
N GLY A 104 -12.74 3.80 2.89
CA GLY A 104 -13.32 5.02 2.31
C GLY A 104 -12.36 6.21 2.24
N ASN A 105 -11.23 6.15 2.96
CA ASN A 105 -10.16 7.14 2.85
C ASN A 105 -9.49 7.06 1.47
N GLN A 106 -9.34 8.21 0.82
CA GLN A 106 -8.77 8.31 -0.52
C GLN A 106 -8.21 9.71 -0.79
N ASN A 107 -7.41 9.87 -1.83
CA ASN A 107 -7.04 11.19 -2.32
C ASN A 107 -8.24 11.94 -2.93
N THR A 108 -8.12 13.26 -3.06
CA THR A 108 -9.03 14.07 -3.87
C THR A 108 -8.96 13.65 -5.35
N SER A 109 -10.03 13.94 -6.10
CA SER A 109 -10.07 13.71 -7.55
C SER A 109 -8.89 14.38 -8.26
N ASP A 110 -8.66 15.65 -7.92
CA ASP A 110 -7.67 16.48 -8.60
C ASP A 110 -6.25 15.96 -8.37
N PHE A 111 -5.95 15.55 -7.13
CA PHE A 111 -4.64 14.98 -6.82
C PHE A 111 -4.48 13.58 -7.45
N THR A 112 -5.55 12.79 -7.51
CA THR A 112 -5.54 11.49 -8.21
C THR A 112 -5.25 11.66 -9.71
N GLU A 113 -5.87 12.64 -10.37
CA GLU A 113 -5.57 12.95 -11.77
C GLU A 113 -4.13 13.44 -11.96
N ARG A 114 -3.60 14.23 -11.01
CA ARG A 114 -2.19 14.63 -11.03
C ARG A 114 -1.23 13.44 -10.89
N LEU A 115 -1.56 12.44 -10.08
CA LEU A 115 -0.77 11.21 -9.96
C LEU A 115 -0.80 10.40 -11.26
N LYS A 116 -1.99 10.25 -11.86
CA LYS A 116 -2.17 9.60 -13.18
C LYS A 116 -1.36 10.28 -14.26
N LEU A 117 -1.40 11.61 -14.34
CA LEU A 117 -0.60 12.38 -15.30
C LEU A 117 0.90 12.10 -15.12
N GLY A 118 1.39 12.17 -13.88
CA GLY A 118 2.79 11.89 -13.59
C GLY A 118 3.22 10.47 -13.97
N TYR A 119 2.37 9.47 -13.69
CA TYR A 119 2.60 8.10 -14.10
C TYR A 119 2.62 7.95 -15.63
N ARG A 120 1.67 8.57 -16.36
CA ARG A 120 1.63 8.53 -17.83
C ARG A 120 2.89 9.10 -18.46
N LEU A 121 3.38 10.24 -17.95
CA LEU A 121 4.63 10.85 -18.44
C LEU A 121 5.84 9.91 -18.27
N LEU A 122 5.89 9.14 -17.17
CA LEU A 122 6.96 8.18 -16.93
C LEU A 122 6.79 6.90 -17.75
N TYR A 123 5.57 6.37 -17.84
CA TYR A 123 5.24 5.13 -18.54
C TYR A 123 5.35 5.25 -20.07
N GLY A 124 4.68 6.24 -20.65
CA GLY A 124 4.60 6.44 -22.11
C GLY A 124 5.70 7.33 -22.69
N GLY A 125 6.34 8.17 -21.87
CA GLY A 125 7.17 9.26 -22.39
C GLY A 125 6.33 10.45 -22.87
N ILE A 126 7.00 11.52 -23.30
CA ILE A 126 6.38 12.62 -24.06
C ILE A 126 6.54 12.24 -25.53
N GLU A 127 5.42 12.02 -26.23
CA GLU A 127 5.41 11.93 -27.69
C GLU A 127 5.49 13.32 -28.33
#